data_AF-U3AQQ8-F1
#
_entry.id   AF-U3AQQ8-F1
#
_cell.length_a   1.000
_cell.length_b   1.000
_cell.length_c   1.000
_cell.angle_alpha   90.00
_cell.angle_beta   90.00
_cell.angle_gamma   90.00
#
_symmetry.space_group_name_H-M   'P 1'
#
loop_
_entity.id
_entity.type
_entity.pdbx_description
1 polymer ?
#
loop_
_entity_poly.entity_id
_entity_poly.type
_entity_poly.pdbx_seq_one_letter_code
_entity_poly.pdbx_strand_id
1 'polypeptide(L)'
;MQKYYIVPLVTFLLGSLSGCASISQEECLLGDWYQLGLADGQDGKKNYAADYKKDCSEYKVKMDIKAYNQGRDEGLKAYCTYENGVSLGQLNQTYNYVCPAGLSDAFLFGYRPYHNLASAEAERENIEERMDRYRDLLRDEEISKSDRKEYRRSLKVAKRDFSQAEIKIKKYGKELELHKISVEKAKITKQLASPHLSTSQRIKLRERLDSLTQQESVYKSLSYVENTLQGIKDIADMFEYESVSY
;
A
#
# COMPACT_ATOMS: atom_id res chain seq x y z
N MET A 1 48.77 -1.78 54.62
CA MET A 1 47.94 -0.61 54.29
C MET A 1 48.28 -0.15 52.88
N GLN A 2 47.56 -0.65 51.88
CA GLN A 2 47.88 -0.51 50.46
C GLN A 2 46.99 0.59 49.88
N LYS A 3 47.59 1.68 49.39
CA LYS A 3 46.90 2.85 48.84
C LYS A 3 46.56 2.59 47.38
N TYR A 4 45.26 2.49 47.06
CA TYR A 4 44.76 2.39 45.69
C TYR A 4 44.52 3.81 45.14
N TYR A 5 45.20 4.13 44.04
CA TYR A 5 45.02 5.38 43.31
C TYR A 5 43.84 5.20 42.34
N ILE A 6 42.80 6.01 42.53
CA ILE A 6 41.63 6.07 41.65
C ILE A 6 42.00 6.92 40.43
N VAL A 7 42.18 6.27 39.28
CA VAL A 7 42.27 6.96 37.98
C VAL A 7 40.84 7.11 37.44
N PRO A 8 40.35 8.33 37.15
CA PRO A 8 39.05 8.48 36.53
C PRO A 8 39.18 8.13 35.04
N LEU A 9 38.56 7.01 34.66
CA LEU A 9 38.37 6.62 33.28
C LEU A 9 37.36 7.60 32.65
N VAL A 10 37.87 8.68 32.04
CA VAL A 10 37.05 9.60 31.25
C VAL A 10 36.68 8.89 29.94
N THR A 11 35.50 8.30 29.93
CA THR A 11 34.85 7.75 28.74
C THR A 11 34.50 8.91 27.79
N PHE A 12 35.38 9.18 26.83
CA PHE A 12 35.11 10.07 25.71
C PHE A 12 34.17 9.37 24.74
N LEU A 13 32.87 9.46 25.01
CA LEU A 13 31.83 9.02 24.08
C LEU A 13 31.70 10.09 22.99
N LEU A 14 32.54 10.01 21.95
CA LEU A 14 32.34 10.73 20.69
C LEU A 14 31.04 10.19 20.06
N GLY A 15 29.96 10.93 20.25
CA GLY A 15 28.75 10.77 19.45
C GLY A 15 29.03 11.24 18.03
N SER A 16 29.40 10.32 17.15
CA SER A 16 29.37 10.55 15.72
C SER A 16 27.92 10.82 15.34
N LEU A 17 27.59 12.07 15.02
CA LEU A 17 26.40 12.36 14.22
C LEU A 17 26.66 11.83 12.81
N SER A 18 26.51 10.52 12.63
CA SER A 18 26.27 9.97 11.30
C SER A 18 24.92 10.50 10.85
N GLY A 19 24.92 11.54 10.02
CA GLY A 19 23.77 11.76 9.14
C GLY A 19 23.49 10.44 8.42
N CYS A 20 22.23 10.07 8.26
CA CYS A 20 21.87 8.87 7.50
C CYS A 20 22.38 9.05 6.06
N ALA A 21 23.59 8.56 5.78
CA ALA A 21 24.12 8.49 4.44
C ALA A 21 23.25 7.51 3.65
N SER A 22 22.86 7.90 2.45
CA SER A 22 22.02 7.09 1.57
C SER A 22 22.77 5.91 0.95
N ILE A 23 24.11 5.93 1.02
CA ILE A 23 25.04 4.96 0.45
C ILE A 23 26.30 4.86 1.33
N SER A 24 26.91 3.67 1.40
CA SER A 24 28.16 3.46 2.14
C SER A 24 29.39 4.01 1.41
N GLN A 25 30.47 4.29 2.15
CA GLN A 25 31.75 4.70 1.55
C GLN A 25 32.28 3.59 0.62
N GLU A 26 32.12 2.34 1.01
CA GLU A 26 32.54 1.16 0.24
C GLU A 26 31.82 1.08 -1.11
N GLU A 27 30.50 1.30 -1.14
CA GLU A 27 29.72 1.36 -2.39
C GLU A 27 30.13 2.55 -3.27
N CYS A 28 30.42 3.72 -2.68
CA CYS A 28 30.97 4.85 -3.43
C CYS A 28 32.31 4.48 -4.09
N LEU A 29 33.22 3.86 -3.34
CA LEU A 29 34.56 3.50 -3.84
C LEU A 29 34.51 2.37 -4.88
N LEU A 30 33.54 1.45 -4.77
CA LEU A 30 33.30 0.41 -5.78
C LEU A 30 32.91 1.03 -7.12
N GLY A 31 32.06 2.06 -7.11
CA GLY A 31 31.75 2.87 -8.28
C GLY A 31 30.95 2.15 -9.38
N ASP A 32 30.32 1.01 -9.09
CA ASP A 32 29.43 0.31 -10.03
C ASP A 32 28.03 0.92 -10.02
N TRP A 33 27.93 2.12 -10.57
CA TRP A 33 26.71 2.92 -10.59
C TRP A 33 25.56 2.21 -11.31
N TYR A 34 25.86 1.44 -12.37
CA TYR A 34 24.83 0.71 -13.10
C TYR A 34 24.22 -0.39 -12.23
N GLN A 35 25.03 -1.21 -11.54
CA GLN A 35 24.50 -2.27 -10.67
C GLN A 35 23.75 -1.71 -9.47
N LEU A 36 24.23 -0.61 -8.87
CA LEU A 36 23.51 0.08 -7.81
C LEU A 36 22.14 0.59 -8.31
N GLY A 37 22.11 1.20 -9.49
CA GLY A 37 20.86 1.61 -10.14
C GLY A 37 19.93 0.43 -10.38
N LEU A 38 20.45 -0.66 -10.93
CA LEU A 38 19.69 -1.89 -11.20
C LEU A 38 19.01 -2.42 -9.94
N ALA A 39 19.75 -2.54 -8.84
CA ALA A 39 19.21 -2.98 -7.55
C ALA A 39 18.13 -2.01 -7.04
N ASP A 40 18.39 -0.70 -7.05
CA ASP A 40 17.40 0.31 -6.65
C ASP A 40 16.11 0.24 -7.49
N GLY A 41 16.24 -0.01 -8.79
CA GLY A 41 15.10 -0.18 -9.69
C GLY A 41 14.31 -1.44 -9.38
N GLN A 42 14.99 -2.56 -9.10
CA GLN A 42 14.38 -3.84 -8.71
C GLN A 42 13.64 -3.75 -7.38
N ASP A 43 14.15 -2.92 -6.46
CA ASP A 43 13.53 -2.63 -5.17
C ASP A 43 12.40 -1.58 -5.24
N GLY A 44 12.16 -0.99 -6.42
CA GLY A 44 11.15 0.06 -6.59
C GLY A 44 11.46 1.36 -5.83
N LYS A 45 12.75 1.64 -5.59
CA LYS A 45 13.20 2.85 -4.91
C LYS A 45 12.98 4.07 -5.77
N LYS A 46 12.77 5.21 -5.09
CA LYS A 46 12.82 6.54 -5.73
C LYS A 46 14.22 6.76 -6.33
N ASN A 47 14.33 7.76 -7.19
CA ASN A 47 15.62 8.09 -7.77
C ASN A 47 16.50 8.76 -6.71
N TYR A 48 17.57 8.07 -6.27
CA TYR A 48 18.52 8.56 -5.27
C TYR A 48 19.79 9.16 -5.88
N ALA A 49 19.83 9.40 -7.20
CA ALA A 49 21.05 9.88 -7.86
C ALA A 49 21.58 11.20 -7.28
N ALA A 50 20.69 12.11 -6.86
CA ALA A 50 21.10 13.37 -6.24
C ALA A 50 21.75 13.16 -4.87
N ASP A 51 21.20 12.22 -4.08
CA ASP A 51 21.68 11.88 -2.75
C ASP A 51 23.01 11.13 -2.84
N TYR A 52 23.11 10.10 -3.68
CA TYR A 52 24.36 9.37 -3.91
C TYR A 52 25.48 10.28 -4.45
N LYS A 53 25.15 11.20 -5.37
CA LYS A 53 26.12 12.19 -5.87
C LYS A 53 26.65 13.07 -4.74
N LYS A 54 25.78 13.51 -3.83
CA LYS A 54 26.16 14.34 -2.70
C LYS A 54 27.04 13.55 -1.73
N ASP A 55 26.57 12.40 -1.28
CA ASP A 55 27.23 11.59 -0.25
C ASP A 55 28.60 11.09 -0.74
N CYS A 56 28.70 10.60 -1.97
CA CYS A 56 29.97 10.12 -2.52
C CYS A 56 30.98 11.23 -2.83
N SER A 57 30.52 12.48 -2.97
CA SER A 57 31.43 13.63 -3.15
C SER A 57 32.27 13.92 -1.91
N GLU A 58 31.78 13.56 -0.71
CA GLU A 58 32.53 13.68 0.55
C GLU A 58 33.79 12.79 0.54
N TYR A 59 33.71 11.66 -0.15
CA TYR A 59 34.83 10.74 -0.39
C TYR A 59 35.60 11.04 -1.68
N LYS A 60 35.35 12.20 -2.30
CA LYS A 60 35.96 12.63 -3.58
C LYS A 60 35.67 11.69 -4.75
N VAL A 61 34.60 10.91 -4.67
CA VAL A 61 34.13 10.04 -5.76
C VAL A 61 33.11 10.81 -6.60
N LYS A 62 33.29 10.76 -7.93
CA LYS A 62 32.33 11.32 -8.88
C LYS A 62 31.39 10.23 -9.39
N MET A 63 30.09 10.38 -9.12
CA MET A 63 29.05 9.48 -9.60
C MET A 63 28.83 9.57 -11.13
N ASP A 64 28.65 8.43 -11.79
CA ASP A 64 28.08 8.35 -13.13
C ASP A 64 26.55 8.26 -13.06
N ILE A 65 25.91 9.43 -13.11
CA ILE A 65 24.43 9.55 -13.05
C ILE A 65 23.77 8.83 -14.22
N LYS A 66 24.41 8.79 -15.39
CA LYS A 66 23.83 8.17 -16.58
C LYS A 66 23.81 6.65 -16.40
N ALA A 67 24.92 6.06 -15.97
CA ALA A 67 25.00 4.64 -15.69
C ALA A 67 23.99 4.21 -14.62
N TYR A 68 23.86 4.98 -13.54
CA TYR A 68 22.85 4.73 -12.49
C TYR A 68 21.42 4.77 -13.02
N ASN A 69 21.03 5.82 -13.74
CA ASN A 69 19.68 5.94 -14.27
C ASN A 69 19.37 4.81 -15.26
N GLN A 70 20.34 4.43 -16.11
CA GLN A 70 20.19 3.30 -17.03
C GLN A 70 19.97 1.98 -16.29
N GLY A 71 20.75 1.70 -15.25
CA GLY A 71 20.56 0.54 -14.40
C GLY A 71 19.19 0.55 -13.73
N ARG A 72 18.79 1.69 -13.16
CA ARG A 72 17.51 1.86 -12.47
C ARG A 72 16.32 1.67 -13.39
N ASP A 73 16.37 2.22 -14.59
CA ASP A 73 15.31 2.03 -15.59
C ASP A 73 15.20 0.56 -16.03
N GLU A 74 16.33 -0.17 -16.11
CA GLU A 74 16.34 -1.61 -16.35
C GLU A 74 15.73 -2.39 -15.17
N GLY A 75 16.11 -2.06 -13.94
CA GLY A 75 15.59 -2.71 -12.73
C GLY A 75 14.09 -2.51 -12.54
N LEU A 76 13.59 -1.33 -12.88
CA LEU A 76 12.16 -1.02 -12.83
C LEU A 76 11.32 -1.90 -13.76
N LYS A 77 11.90 -2.51 -14.80
CA LYS A 77 11.16 -3.46 -15.64
C LYS A 77 10.77 -4.73 -14.88
N ALA A 78 11.60 -5.17 -13.93
CA ALA A 78 11.29 -6.31 -13.07
C ALA A 78 10.31 -5.93 -11.95
N TYR A 79 10.42 -4.71 -11.42
CA TYR A 79 9.52 -4.22 -10.37
C TYR A 79 8.12 -3.87 -10.89
N CYS A 80 8.02 -3.23 -12.06
CA CYS A 80 6.77 -2.71 -12.60
C CYS A 80 5.97 -3.75 -13.40
N THR A 81 5.65 -4.84 -12.72
CA THR A 81 4.86 -5.94 -13.26
C THR A 81 3.49 -6.02 -12.58
N TYR A 82 2.53 -6.66 -13.26
CA TYR A 82 1.22 -6.93 -12.69
C TYR A 82 1.34 -7.75 -11.39
N GLU A 83 2.16 -8.80 -11.42
CA GLU A 83 2.37 -9.73 -10.31
C GLU A 83 2.96 -9.03 -9.08
N ASN A 84 3.97 -8.17 -9.27
CA ASN A 84 4.54 -7.39 -8.18
C ASN A 84 3.53 -6.36 -7.65
N GLY A 85 2.75 -5.73 -8.53
CA GLY A 85 1.64 -4.86 -8.14
C GLY A 85 0.64 -5.56 -7.21
N VAL A 86 0.22 -6.78 -7.57
CA VAL A 86 -0.66 -7.62 -6.72
C VAL A 86 -0.02 -7.89 -5.36
N SER A 87 1.23 -8.34 -5.33
CA SER A 87 1.96 -8.64 -4.11
C SER A 87 2.03 -7.43 -3.16
N LEU A 88 2.47 -6.27 -3.67
CA LEU A 88 2.54 -5.04 -2.89
C LEU A 88 1.17 -4.58 -2.39
N GLY A 89 0.14 -4.71 -3.23
CA GLY A 89 -1.22 -4.35 -2.84
C GLY A 89 -1.75 -5.24 -1.72
N GLN A 90 -1.51 -6.55 -1.78
CA GLN A 90 -1.90 -7.50 -0.72
C GLN A 90 -1.20 -7.22 0.61
N LEU A 91 0.07 -6.82 0.54
CA LEU A 91 0.87 -6.47 1.71
C LEU A 91 0.57 -5.06 2.26
N ASN A 92 -0.41 -4.35 1.68
CA ASN A 92 -0.73 -2.95 2.02
C ASN A 92 0.51 -2.03 1.95
N GLN A 93 1.43 -2.30 1.01
CA GLN A 93 2.64 -1.51 0.85
C GLN A 93 2.38 -0.27 -0.01
N THR A 94 3.06 0.82 0.34
CA THR A 94 2.96 2.09 -0.39
C THR A 94 3.74 2.01 -1.70
N TYR A 95 3.08 2.40 -2.80
CA TYR A 95 3.73 2.55 -4.10
C TYR A 95 4.31 3.97 -4.28
N ASN A 96 5.61 4.05 -4.57
CA ASN A 96 6.34 5.31 -4.71
C ASN A 96 6.20 6.02 -6.07
N TYR A 97 5.24 5.62 -6.92
CA TYR A 97 5.03 6.19 -8.25
C TYR A 97 6.27 6.12 -9.17
N VAL A 98 7.05 5.05 -9.05
CA VAL A 98 8.34 4.89 -9.72
C VAL A 98 8.26 4.27 -11.12
N CYS A 99 7.13 3.67 -11.48
CA CYS A 99 7.00 2.99 -12.77
C CYS A 99 6.93 3.98 -13.93
N PRO A 100 7.71 3.75 -15.00
CA PRO A 100 7.61 4.55 -16.22
C PRO A 100 6.26 4.34 -16.89
N ALA A 101 5.83 5.31 -17.71
CA ALA A 101 4.50 5.34 -18.33
C ALA A 101 4.14 4.05 -19.10
N GLY A 102 5.10 3.40 -19.76
CA GLY A 102 4.86 2.15 -20.49
C GLY A 102 4.62 0.91 -19.61
N LEU A 103 4.94 0.99 -18.32
CA LEU A 103 4.85 -0.14 -17.36
C LEU A 103 3.86 0.14 -16.23
N SER A 104 3.52 1.41 -15.99
CA SER A 104 2.64 1.81 -14.89
C SER A 104 1.26 1.17 -14.95
N ASP A 105 0.70 0.98 -16.14
CA ASP A 105 -0.66 0.47 -16.28
C ASP A 105 -0.79 -0.97 -15.80
N ALA A 106 0.13 -1.86 -16.20
CA ALA A 106 0.13 -3.25 -15.76
C ALA A 106 0.34 -3.36 -14.24
N PHE A 107 1.30 -2.61 -13.71
CA PHE A 107 1.56 -2.56 -12.26
C PHE A 107 0.33 -2.05 -11.49
N LEU A 108 -0.24 -0.91 -11.90
CA LEU A 108 -1.39 -0.29 -11.22
C LEU A 108 -2.67 -1.12 -11.34
N PHE A 109 -2.84 -1.84 -12.44
CA PHE A 109 -3.93 -2.80 -12.62
C PHE A 109 -3.83 -3.94 -11.60
N GLY A 110 -2.62 -4.42 -11.31
CA GLY A 110 -2.39 -5.39 -10.24
C GLY A 110 -2.44 -4.79 -8.84
N TYR A 111 -2.00 -3.56 -8.65
CA TYR A 111 -1.84 -2.93 -7.35
C TYR A 111 -3.13 -2.41 -6.72
N ARG A 112 -3.88 -1.57 -7.46
CA ARG A 112 -4.98 -0.77 -6.88
C ARG A 112 -6.09 -1.60 -6.23
N PRO A 113 -6.65 -2.65 -6.86
CA PRO A 113 -7.77 -3.39 -6.26
C PRO A 113 -7.37 -4.09 -4.96
N TYR A 114 -6.14 -4.61 -4.90
CA TYR A 114 -5.62 -5.30 -3.72
C TYR A 114 -5.25 -4.31 -2.61
N HIS A 115 -4.53 -3.24 -2.95
CA HIS A 115 -4.15 -2.20 -1.98
C HIS A 115 -5.37 -1.51 -1.36
N ASN A 116 -6.39 -1.19 -2.17
CA ASN A 116 -7.59 -0.51 -1.67
C ASN A 116 -8.31 -1.35 -0.60
N LEU A 117 -8.45 -2.65 -0.84
CA LEU A 117 -9.06 -3.55 0.14
C LEU A 117 -8.19 -3.69 1.39
N ALA A 118 -6.90 -4.01 1.22
CA ALA A 118 -5.98 -4.20 2.34
C ALA A 118 -5.84 -2.93 3.20
N SER A 119 -5.81 -1.75 2.58
CA SER A 119 -5.78 -0.47 3.27
C SER A 119 -7.06 -0.20 4.07
N ALA A 120 -8.23 -0.55 3.52
CA ALA A 120 -9.50 -0.37 4.23
C ALA A 120 -9.65 -1.37 5.40
N GLU A 121 -9.13 -2.58 5.25
CA GLU A 121 -9.07 -3.58 6.33
C GLU A 121 -8.15 -3.12 7.46
N ALA A 122 -6.95 -2.63 7.13
CA ALA A 122 -6.04 -2.04 8.11
C ALA A 122 -6.64 -0.80 8.80
N GLU A 123 -7.37 0.05 8.06
CA GLU A 123 -8.09 1.20 8.65
C GLU A 123 -9.13 0.72 9.68
N ARG A 124 -9.94 -0.29 9.34
CA ARG A 124 -10.94 -0.88 10.25
C ARG A 124 -10.30 -1.41 11.53
N GLU A 125 -9.22 -2.18 11.41
CA GLU A 125 -8.48 -2.75 12.55
C GLU A 125 -7.95 -1.65 13.48
N ASN A 126 -7.30 -0.63 12.93
CA ASN A 126 -6.82 0.52 13.71
C ASN A 126 -7.96 1.26 14.44
N ILE A 127 -9.14 1.36 13.81
CA ILE A 127 -10.32 1.98 14.45
C ILE A 127 -10.87 1.08 15.57
N GLU A 128 -10.92 -0.23 15.35
CA GLU A 128 -11.35 -1.22 16.33
C GLU A 128 -10.48 -1.16 17.59
N GLU A 129 -9.15 -1.13 17.43
CA GLU A 129 -8.22 -0.95 18.55
C GLU A 129 -8.47 0.38 19.29
N ARG A 130 -8.73 1.48 18.57
CA ARG A 130 -9.08 2.77 19.20
C ARG A 130 -10.37 2.67 20.00
N MET A 131 -11.38 1.97 19.47
CA MET A 131 -12.64 1.74 20.17
C MET A 131 -12.43 0.96 21.46
N ASP A 132 -11.61 -0.08 21.43
CA ASP A 132 -11.28 -0.87 22.61
C ASP A 132 -10.51 -0.06 23.65
N ARG A 133 -9.51 0.72 23.22
CA ARG A 133 -8.83 1.66 24.13
C ARG A 133 -9.81 2.62 24.82
N TYR A 134 -10.75 3.22 24.09
CA TYR A 134 -11.73 4.12 24.71
C TYR A 134 -12.73 3.38 25.61
N ARG A 135 -13.13 2.15 25.27
CA ARG A 135 -13.97 1.32 26.14
C ARG A 135 -13.24 1.03 27.45
N ASP A 136 -11.97 0.68 27.37
CA ASP A 136 -11.12 0.37 28.51
C ASP A 136 -10.94 1.57 29.43
N LEU A 137 -10.58 2.73 28.87
CA LEU A 137 -10.48 3.99 29.60
C LEU A 137 -11.79 4.39 30.28
N LEU A 138 -12.95 4.07 29.67
CA LEU A 138 -14.26 4.36 30.26
C LEU A 138 -14.68 3.41 31.39
N ARG A 139 -13.98 2.28 31.57
CA ARG A 139 -14.20 1.37 32.71
C ARG A 139 -13.53 1.85 34.00
N ASP A 140 -12.52 2.71 33.88
CA ASP A 140 -11.82 3.26 35.05
C ASP A 140 -12.75 4.21 35.83
N GLU A 141 -12.96 3.89 37.10
CA GLU A 141 -13.84 4.61 38.01
C GLU A 141 -13.22 5.94 38.47
N GLU A 142 -11.90 6.06 38.44
CA GLU A 142 -11.14 7.22 38.94
C GLU A 142 -10.96 8.34 37.90
N ILE A 143 -11.31 8.10 36.63
CA ILE A 143 -11.16 9.09 35.55
C ILE A 143 -11.98 10.37 35.83
N SER A 144 -11.45 11.52 35.41
CA SER A 144 -12.15 12.79 35.59
C SER A 144 -13.45 12.86 34.79
N LYS A 145 -14.41 13.68 35.25
CA LYS A 145 -15.65 13.94 34.50
C LYS A 145 -15.39 14.50 33.10
N SER A 146 -14.30 15.27 32.94
CA SER A 146 -13.90 15.85 31.66
C SER A 146 -13.44 14.75 30.70
N ASP A 147 -12.52 13.90 31.14
CA ASP A 147 -11.97 12.80 30.32
C ASP A 147 -13.07 11.81 29.96
N ARG A 148 -13.96 11.47 30.90
CA ARG A 148 -15.13 10.64 30.63
C ARG A 148 -16.01 11.19 29.53
N LYS A 149 -16.21 12.52 29.47
CA LYS A 149 -16.99 13.19 28.42
C LYS A 149 -16.24 13.15 27.08
N GLU A 150 -14.93 13.35 27.10
CA GLU A 150 -14.07 13.27 25.92
C GLU A 150 -14.05 11.85 25.33
N TYR A 151 -13.72 10.83 26.10
CA TYR A 151 -13.65 9.45 25.63
C TYR A 151 -14.99 8.93 25.10
N ARG A 152 -16.13 9.35 25.68
CA ARG A 152 -17.46 9.04 25.11
C ARG A 152 -17.66 9.65 23.73
N ARG A 153 -17.20 10.88 23.51
CA ARG A 153 -17.25 11.54 22.21
C ARG A 153 -16.33 10.84 21.21
N SER A 154 -15.09 10.56 21.61
CA SER A 154 -14.11 9.86 20.78
C SER A 154 -14.58 8.45 20.40
N LEU A 155 -15.18 7.70 21.34
CA LEU A 155 -15.80 6.40 21.06
C LEU A 155 -16.97 6.51 20.09
N LYS A 156 -17.82 7.54 20.22
CA LYS A 156 -18.92 7.78 19.28
C LYS A 156 -18.42 8.06 17.87
N VAL A 157 -17.36 8.86 17.73
CA VAL A 157 -16.71 9.14 16.44
C VAL A 157 -16.09 7.86 15.87
N ALA A 158 -15.30 7.13 16.66
CA ALA A 158 -14.67 5.89 16.21
C ALA A 158 -15.68 4.83 15.76
N LYS A 159 -16.83 4.69 16.44
CA LYS A 159 -17.93 3.81 15.98
C LYS A 159 -18.48 4.21 14.62
N ARG A 160 -18.57 5.52 14.35
CA ARG A 160 -19.04 6.04 13.07
C ARG A 160 -18.01 5.76 11.98
N ASP A 161 -16.74 6.01 12.27
CA ASP A 161 -15.61 5.70 11.38
C ASP A 161 -15.53 4.20 11.06
N PHE A 162 -15.76 3.33 12.06
CA PHE A 162 -15.80 1.87 11.88
C PHE A 162 -16.85 1.46 10.86
N SER A 163 -18.07 1.98 11.00
CA SER A 163 -19.15 1.71 10.04
C SER A 163 -18.79 2.17 8.62
N GLN A 164 -18.07 3.29 8.49
CA GLN A 164 -17.59 3.77 7.19
C GLN A 164 -16.49 2.87 6.61
N ALA A 165 -15.55 2.41 7.43
CA ALA A 165 -14.52 1.46 7.02
C ALA A 165 -15.14 0.13 6.54
N GLU A 166 -16.19 -0.37 7.21
CA GLU A 166 -16.91 -1.57 6.75
C GLU A 166 -17.58 -1.39 5.38
N ILE A 167 -18.12 -0.20 5.10
CA ILE A 167 -18.69 0.13 3.79
C ILE A 167 -17.59 0.13 2.72
N LYS A 168 -16.41 0.73 3.02
CA LYS A 168 -15.25 0.71 2.12
C LYS A 168 -14.78 -0.71 1.83
N ILE A 169 -14.67 -1.57 2.85
CA ILE A 169 -14.28 -2.98 2.69
C ILE A 169 -15.25 -3.71 1.76
N LYS A 170 -16.56 -3.55 1.97
CA LYS A 170 -17.59 -4.16 1.09
C LYS A 170 -17.50 -3.66 -0.35
N LYS A 171 -17.18 -2.38 -0.55
CA LYS A 171 -16.98 -1.80 -1.87
C LYS A 171 -15.73 -2.37 -2.54
N TYR A 172 -14.56 -2.27 -1.89
CA TYR A 172 -13.29 -2.72 -2.45
C TYR A 172 -13.21 -4.23 -2.62
N GLY A 173 -13.89 -5.01 -1.76
CA GLY A 173 -14.04 -6.45 -1.94
C GLY A 173 -14.72 -6.79 -3.26
N LYS A 174 -15.81 -6.09 -3.62
CA LYS A 174 -16.46 -6.29 -4.92
C LYS A 174 -15.60 -5.83 -6.10
N GLU A 175 -14.92 -4.69 -5.97
CA GLU A 175 -13.98 -4.22 -7.01
C GLU A 175 -12.87 -5.25 -7.25
N LEU A 176 -12.35 -5.87 -6.18
CA LEU A 176 -11.36 -6.94 -6.27
C LEU A 176 -11.93 -8.20 -6.95
N GLU A 177 -13.16 -8.60 -6.65
CA GLU A 177 -13.80 -9.74 -7.33
C GLU A 177 -14.03 -9.48 -8.82
N LEU A 178 -14.50 -8.28 -9.19
CA LEU A 178 -14.60 -7.86 -10.59
C LEU A 178 -13.23 -7.87 -11.29
N HIS A 179 -12.18 -7.42 -10.61
CA HIS A 179 -10.82 -7.47 -11.11
C HIS A 179 -10.35 -8.90 -11.38
N LYS A 180 -10.53 -9.82 -10.41
CA LYS A 180 -10.17 -11.24 -10.56
C LYS A 180 -10.91 -11.89 -11.73
N ILE A 181 -12.20 -11.61 -11.88
CA ILE A 181 -13.01 -12.09 -13.01
C ILE A 181 -12.42 -11.57 -14.33
N SER A 182 -12.13 -10.28 -14.43
CA SER A 182 -11.54 -9.66 -15.63
C SER A 182 -10.21 -10.34 -16.02
N VAL A 183 -9.32 -10.54 -15.05
CA VAL A 183 -8.01 -11.19 -15.23
C VAL A 183 -8.19 -12.63 -15.72
N GLU A 184 -9.10 -13.39 -15.12
CA GLU A 184 -9.35 -14.77 -15.52
C GLU A 184 -9.94 -14.85 -16.93
N LYS A 185 -10.91 -13.99 -17.26
CA LYS A 185 -11.49 -13.88 -18.61
C LYS A 185 -10.42 -13.57 -19.66
N ALA A 186 -9.50 -12.65 -19.37
CA ALA A 186 -8.39 -12.31 -20.27
C ALA A 186 -7.46 -13.52 -20.50
N LYS A 187 -7.14 -14.28 -19.44
CA LYS A 187 -6.34 -15.50 -19.53
C LYS A 187 -7.01 -16.58 -20.37
N ILE A 188 -8.30 -16.82 -20.15
CA ILE A 188 -9.10 -17.80 -20.91
C ILE A 188 -9.17 -17.39 -22.39
N THR A 189 -9.40 -16.10 -22.67
CA THR A 189 -9.45 -15.58 -24.05
C THR A 189 -8.13 -15.83 -24.77
N LYS A 190 -6.99 -15.59 -24.10
CA LYS A 190 -5.65 -15.89 -24.63
C LYS A 190 -5.47 -17.39 -24.89
N GLN A 191 -5.96 -18.26 -24.01
CA GLN A 191 -5.88 -19.72 -24.21
C GLN A 191 -6.74 -20.17 -25.40
N LEU A 192 -7.94 -19.62 -25.56
CA LEU A 192 -8.84 -19.93 -26.67
C LEU A 192 -8.28 -19.53 -28.05
N ALA A 193 -7.37 -18.56 -28.10
CA ALA A 193 -6.66 -18.17 -29.32
C ALA A 193 -5.61 -19.20 -29.78
N SER A 194 -5.25 -20.18 -28.94
CA SER A 194 -4.26 -21.20 -29.30
C SER A 194 -4.80 -22.18 -30.36
N PRO A 195 -4.05 -22.41 -31.45
CA PRO A 195 -4.45 -23.38 -32.48
C PRO A 195 -4.35 -24.84 -32.00
N HIS A 196 -3.56 -25.12 -30.97
CA HIS A 196 -3.31 -26.47 -30.47
C HIS A 196 -4.34 -26.97 -29.43
N LEU A 197 -5.41 -26.20 -29.19
CA LEU A 197 -6.41 -26.55 -28.19
C LEU A 197 -7.38 -27.61 -28.71
N SER A 198 -7.52 -28.72 -27.98
CA SER A 198 -8.50 -29.76 -28.32
C SER A 198 -9.95 -29.26 -28.18
N THR A 199 -10.88 -29.92 -28.86
CA THR A 199 -12.32 -29.60 -28.80
C THR A 199 -12.85 -29.62 -27.36
N SER A 200 -12.48 -30.63 -26.56
CA SER A 200 -12.92 -30.72 -25.16
C SER A 200 -12.40 -29.56 -24.32
N GLN A 201 -11.14 -29.16 -24.50
CA GLN A 201 -10.58 -28.00 -23.80
C GLN A 201 -11.29 -26.71 -24.21
N ARG A 202 -11.61 -26.51 -25.50
CA ARG A 202 -12.36 -25.34 -25.96
C ARG A 202 -13.74 -25.24 -25.32
N ILE A 203 -14.46 -26.36 -25.21
CA ILE A 203 -15.78 -26.41 -24.57
C ILE A 203 -15.66 -25.97 -23.11
N LYS A 204 -14.77 -26.59 -22.33
CA LYS A 204 -14.56 -26.25 -20.91
C LYS A 204 -14.20 -24.78 -20.70
N LEU A 205 -13.32 -24.22 -21.52
CA LEU A 205 -12.93 -22.81 -21.42
C LEU A 205 -14.10 -21.86 -21.75
N ARG A 206 -14.94 -22.21 -22.72
CA ARG A 206 -16.13 -21.40 -23.05
C ARG A 206 -17.18 -21.45 -21.94
N GLU A 207 -17.46 -22.63 -21.39
CA GLU A 207 -18.36 -22.78 -20.25
C GLU A 207 -17.89 -21.94 -19.05
N ARG A 208 -16.58 -21.95 -18.77
CA ARG A 208 -16.00 -21.10 -17.72
C ARG A 208 -16.14 -19.61 -18.05
N LEU A 209 -15.92 -19.21 -19.30
CA LEU A 209 -16.06 -17.82 -19.74
C LEU A 209 -17.50 -17.31 -19.60
N ASP A 210 -18.49 -18.16 -19.92
CA ASP A 210 -19.91 -17.86 -19.77
C ASP A 210 -20.28 -17.71 -18.29
N SER A 211 -19.80 -18.64 -17.45
CA SER A 211 -19.96 -18.57 -15.99
C SER A 211 -19.39 -17.27 -15.41
N LEU A 212 -18.17 -16.89 -15.79
CA LEU A 212 -17.53 -15.65 -15.36
C LEU A 212 -18.29 -14.41 -15.83
N THR A 213 -18.86 -14.44 -17.04
CA THR A 213 -19.66 -13.33 -17.58
C THR A 213 -20.97 -13.16 -16.80
N GLN A 214 -21.61 -14.26 -16.41
CA GLN A 214 -22.78 -14.20 -15.52
C GLN A 214 -22.40 -13.63 -14.14
N GLN A 215 -21.30 -14.08 -13.55
CA GLN A 215 -20.81 -13.55 -12.27
C GLN A 215 -20.49 -12.05 -12.34
N GLU A 216 -19.81 -11.61 -13.41
CA GLU A 216 -19.50 -10.21 -13.64
C GLU A 216 -20.77 -9.33 -13.67
N SER A 217 -21.82 -9.80 -14.35
CA SER A 217 -23.11 -9.12 -14.43
C SER A 217 -23.75 -8.94 -13.04
N VAL A 218 -23.68 -9.97 -12.19
CA VAL A 218 -24.19 -9.93 -10.81
C VAL A 218 -23.41 -8.92 -9.96
N TYR A 219 -22.08 -8.92 -10.00
CA TYR A 219 -21.28 -7.96 -9.23
C TYR A 219 -21.52 -6.51 -9.68
N LYS A 220 -21.65 -6.27 -10.99
CA LYS A 220 -21.96 -4.94 -11.53
C LYS A 220 -23.35 -4.45 -11.11
N SER A 221 -24.37 -5.32 -11.14
CA SER A 221 -25.72 -4.95 -10.73
C SER A 221 -25.80 -4.66 -9.23
N LEU A 222 -25.15 -5.47 -8.38
CA LEU A 222 -25.03 -5.22 -6.95
C LEU A 222 -24.35 -3.87 -6.67
N SER A 223 -23.24 -3.58 -7.35
CA SER A 223 -22.55 -2.29 -7.18
C SER A 223 -23.42 -1.10 -7.58
N TYR A 224 -24.23 -1.22 -8.64
CA TYR A 224 -25.15 -0.17 -9.06
C TYR A 224 -26.25 0.09 -8.02
N VAL A 225 -26.88 -0.98 -7.51
CA VAL A 225 -27.94 -0.89 -6.50
C VAL A 225 -27.40 -0.25 -5.21
N GLU A 226 -26.23 -0.69 -4.74
CA GLU A 226 -25.63 -0.12 -3.52
C GLU A 226 -25.29 1.35 -3.66
N ASN A 227 -24.68 1.76 -4.78
CA ASN A 227 -24.36 3.17 -5.02
C ASN A 227 -25.63 4.03 -5.07
N THR A 228 -26.71 3.49 -5.65
CA THR A 228 -28.02 4.16 -5.69
C THR A 228 -28.62 4.31 -4.30
N LEU A 229 -28.60 3.23 -3.49
CA LEU A 229 -29.09 3.26 -2.11
C LEU A 229 -28.29 4.22 -1.23
N GLN A 230 -26.96 4.24 -1.40
CA GLN A 230 -26.11 5.19 -0.69
C GLN A 230 -26.44 6.63 -1.08
N GLY A 231 -26.62 6.93 -2.38
CA GLY A 231 -27.05 8.25 -2.83
C GLY A 231 -28.40 8.68 -2.27
N ILE A 232 -29.37 7.76 -2.19
CA ILE A 232 -30.68 8.03 -1.57
C ILE A 232 -30.51 8.32 -0.07
N LYS A 233 -29.68 7.54 0.63
CA LYS A 233 -29.39 7.75 2.04
C LYS A 233 -28.72 9.09 2.30
N ASP A 234 -27.71 9.44 1.51
CA ASP A 234 -27.01 10.73 1.62
C ASP A 234 -27.99 11.90 1.41
N ILE A 235 -28.94 11.76 0.48
CA ILE A 235 -30.02 12.73 0.27
C ILE A 235 -30.94 12.81 1.50
N ALA A 236 -31.37 11.68 2.05
CA ALA A 236 -32.23 11.66 3.24
C ALA A 236 -31.54 12.30 4.45
N ASP A 237 -30.26 12.00 4.67
CA ASP A 237 -29.45 12.54 5.77
C ASP A 237 -29.29 14.08 5.66
N MET A 238 -29.30 14.66 4.44
CA MET A 238 -29.33 16.13 4.25
C MET A 238 -30.64 16.76 4.74
N PHE A 239 -31.78 16.11 4.50
CA PHE A 239 -33.10 16.63 4.90
C PHE A 239 -33.39 16.42 6.39
N GLU A 240 -32.84 15.38 7.01
CA GLU A 240 -32.97 15.19 8.47
C GLU A 240 -32.20 16.25 9.27
N TYR A 241 -31.10 16.80 8.73
CA TYR A 241 -30.30 17.84 9.40
C TYR A 241 -31.01 19.20 9.51
N GLU A 242 -31.94 19.51 8.60
CA GLU A 242 -32.73 20.75 8.63
C GLU A 242 -33.84 20.74 9.69
N SER A 243 -34.26 19.55 10.17
CA SER A 243 -35.35 19.41 11.13
C SER A 243 -34.96 19.57 12.60
N VAL A 244 -33.66 19.65 12.91
CA VAL A 244 -33.12 19.73 14.29
C VAL A 244 -32.64 21.14 14.67
N SER A 245 -32.82 22.12 13.79
CA SER A 245 -32.51 23.55 14.05
C SER A 245 -33.76 24.42 14.15
N TYR A 246 -34.73 24.06 14.99
CA TYR A 246 -35.80 24.96 15.47
C TYR A 246 -36.22 24.60 16.90
#